data_AF-A0A242NEP1-F1
#
_entry.id   AF-A0A242NEP1-F1
#
_cell.length_a   1.000
_cell.length_b   1.000
_cell.length_c   1.000
_cell.angle_alpha   90.00
_cell.angle_beta   90.00
_cell.angle_gamma   90.00
#
_symmetry.space_group_name_H-M   'P 1'
#
loop_
_entity.id
_entity.type
_entity.pdbx_description
1 polymer ?
#
loop_
_entity_poly.entity_id
_entity_poly.type
_entity_poly.pdbx_seq_one_letter_code
_entity_poly.pdbx_strand_id
1 'polypeptide(L)'
;MYKYDDYYEDHLRKKIQKLKYAIDTKDSDMYELIGSIRDVFSSPYISTPIVSPNLVKELWILLTKVFIYSDTYDNKFDAIFAMDNIYLYSRRQNIKLCLKDLEKWREKHNKNNTTEEILECVDDILI
;
A
#
# COMPACT_ATOMS: atom_id res chain seq x y z
N MET A 1 8.68 21.33 14.14
CA MET A 1 7.77 21.22 12.97
C MET A 1 8.60 20.62 11.85
N TYR A 2 8.39 19.34 11.52
CA TYR A 2 9.11 18.72 10.41
C TYR A 2 8.55 19.31 9.11
N LYS A 3 9.43 19.87 8.28
CA LYS A 3 9.07 20.26 6.90
C LYS A 3 9.11 18.95 6.11
N TYR A 4 7.95 18.47 5.67
CA TYR A 4 7.90 17.37 4.71
C TYR A 4 8.51 17.83 3.39
N ASP A 5 8.91 16.88 2.56
CA ASP A 5 9.28 17.22 1.20
C ASP A 5 8.00 17.53 0.42
N ASP A 6 7.78 18.82 0.16
CA ASP A 6 6.58 19.34 -0.51
C ASP A 6 6.35 18.66 -1.88
N TYR A 7 7.41 18.13 -2.52
CA TYR A 7 7.30 17.38 -3.77
C TYR A 7 6.61 16.03 -3.58
N TYR A 8 7.06 15.21 -2.63
CA TYR A 8 6.51 13.86 -2.42
C TYR A 8 5.07 13.92 -1.91
N GLU A 9 4.75 14.88 -1.05
CA GLU A 9 3.40 15.08 -0.54
C GLU A 9 2.41 15.40 -1.68
N ASP A 10 2.72 16.38 -2.54
CA ASP A 10 1.86 16.74 -3.68
C ASP A 10 1.76 15.61 -4.71
N HIS A 11 2.89 14.96 -5.00
CA HIS A 11 2.94 13.81 -5.90
C HIS A 11 1.98 12.70 -5.44
N LEU A 12 2.07 12.27 -4.18
CA LEU A 12 1.24 11.20 -3.64
C LEU A 12 -0.24 11.62 -3.54
N ARG A 13 -0.56 12.88 -3.25
CA ARG A 13 -1.96 13.36 -3.27
C ARG A 13 -2.60 13.21 -4.64
N LYS A 14 -1.87 13.53 -5.72
CA LYS A 14 -2.33 13.31 -7.09
C LYS A 14 -2.52 11.82 -7.39
N LYS A 15 -1.61 10.97 -6.90
CA LYS A 15 -1.72 9.51 -7.07
C LYS A 15 -2.90 8.91 -6.32
N ILE A 16 -3.17 9.38 -5.10
CA ILE A 16 -4.38 9.02 -4.33
C ILE A 16 -5.65 9.34 -5.11
N GLN A 17 -5.74 10.54 -5.71
CA GLN A 17 -6.92 10.93 -6.49
C GLN A 17 -7.12 10.00 -7.69
N LYS A 18 -6.05 9.67 -8.42
CA LYS A 18 -6.10 8.72 -9.53
C LYS A 18 -6.49 7.32 -9.06
N LEU A 19 -5.98 6.87 -7.91
CA LEU A 19 -6.24 5.54 -7.38
C LEU A 19 -7.71 5.41 -6.92
N LYS A 20 -8.25 6.44 -6.26
CA LYS A 20 -9.68 6.50 -5.94
C LYS A 20 -10.54 6.38 -7.18
N TYR A 21 -10.22 7.16 -8.22
CA TYR A 21 -10.94 7.09 -9.49
C TYR A 21 -10.87 5.69 -10.10
N ALA A 22 -9.69 5.09 -10.17
CA ALA A 22 -9.48 3.74 -10.72
C ALA A 22 -10.26 2.67 -9.94
N ILE A 23 -10.30 2.75 -8.61
CA ILE A 23 -11.13 1.88 -7.77
C ILE A 23 -12.62 2.06 -8.09
N ASP A 24 -13.10 3.30 -8.18
CA ASP A 24 -14.51 3.62 -8.44
C ASP A 24 -14.96 3.18 -9.83
N THR A 25 -14.08 3.27 -10.84
CA THR A 25 -14.34 2.82 -12.21
C THR A 25 -14.04 1.35 -12.45
N LYS A 26 -13.54 0.62 -11.44
CA LYS A 26 -13.07 -0.77 -11.55
C LYS A 26 -12.05 -0.95 -12.67
N ASP A 27 -11.11 -0.03 -12.76
CA ASP A 27 -10.03 -0.12 -13.74
C ASP A 27 -9.24 -1.42 -13.53
N SER A 28 -9.04 -2.18 -14.60
CA SER A 28 -8.34 -3.45 -14.55
C SER A 28 -6.83 -3.30 -14.51
N ASP A 29 -6.27 -2.17 -14.94
CA ASP A 29 -4.84 -1.92 -15.00
C ASP A 29 -4.43 -0.75 -14.10
N MET A 30 -3.94 -1.08 -12.90
CA MET A 30 -3.40 -0.10 -11.96
C MET A 30 -1.88 -0.22 -11.77
N TYR A 31 -1.21 -1.03 -12.60
CA TYR A 31 0.20 -1.40 -12.43
C TYR A 31 1.11 -0.17 -12.31
N GLU A 32 1.09 0.70 -13.30
CA GLU A 32 1.92 1.94 -13.33
C GLU A 32 1.59 2.89 -12.17
N LEU A 33 0.31 2.94 -11.79
CA LEU A 33 -0.14 3.81 -10.72
C LEU A 33 0.38 3.33 -9.36
N ILE A 34 0.23 2.03 -9.06
CA ILE A 34 0.69 1.41 -7.82
C ILE A 34 2.22 1.38 -7.77
N GLY A 35 2.88 1.03 -8.88
CA GLY A 35 4.34 1.05 -9.00
C GLY A 35 4.92 2.42 -8.65
N SER A 36 4.36 3.50 -9.19
CA SER A 36 4.82 4.86 -8.87
C SER A 36 4.61 5.27 -7.41
N ILE A 37 3.61 4.71 -6.71
CA ILE A 37 3.45 4.89 -5.26
C ILE A 37 4.54 4.12 -4.51
N ARG A 38 4.78 2.86 -4.91
CA ARG A 38 5.82 2.00 -4.32
C ARG A 38 7.19 2.65 -4.40
N ASP A 39 7.55 3.24 -5.54
CA ASP A 39 8.86 3.85 -5.75
C ASP A 39 9.22 4.88 -4.68
N VAL A 40 8.25 5.66 -4.21
CA VAL A 40 8.43 6.66 -3.14
C VAL A 40 8.86 6.03 -1.82
N PHE A 41 8.41 4.82 -1.51
CA PHE A 41 8.67 4.13 -0.23
C PHE A 41 9.70 3.00 -0.34
N SER A 42 10.12 2.65 -1.55
CA SER A 42 10.98 1.49 -1.86
C SER A 42 12.38 1.57 -1.25
N SER A 43 12.89 2.77 -0.98
CA SER A 43 14.24 2.92 -0.46
C SER A 43 14.30 2.54 1.03
N PRO A 44 15.15 1.55 1.40
CA PRO A 44 15.29 1.15 2.78
C PRO A 44 15.99 2.20 3.66
N TYR A 45 16.60 3.21 3.04
CA TYR A 45 17.39 4.25 3.70
C TYR A 45 16.58 5.50 4.04
N ILE A 46 15.27 5.53 3.78
CA ILE A 46 14.40 6.64 4.16
C ILE A 46 14.27 6.69 5.69
N SER A 47 15.15 7.46 6.31
CA SER A 47 15.19 7.66 7.76
C SER A 47 14.43 8.91 8.20
N THR A 48 14.30 9.91 7.33
CA THR A 48 13.53 11.13 7.58
C THR A 48 12.10 11.02 7.05
N PRO A 49 11.09 11.57 7.75
CA PRO A 49 9.74 11.64 7.22
C PRO A 49 9.69 12.46 5.93
N ILE A 50 9.28 11.84 4.83
CA ILE A 50 9.14 12.51 3.52
C ILE A 50 7.71 13.01 3.27
N VAL A 51 6.72 12.39 3.92
CA VAL A 51 5.29 12.64 3.73
C VAL A 51 4.54 12.61 5.07
N SER A 52 3.37 13.24 5.10
CA SER A 52 2.57 13.32 6.32
C SER A 52 1.99 11.95 6.74
N PRO A 53 1.93 11.65 8.06
CA PRO A 53 1.35 10.40 8.56
C PRO A 53 -0.10 10.15 8.12
N ASN A 54 -0.87 11.21 7.92
CA ASN A 54 -2.26 11.11 7.46
C ASN A 54 -2.32 10.61 6.01
N LEU A 55 -1.42 11.10 5.15
CA LEU A 55 -1.35 10.66 3.76
C LEU A 55 -0.94 9.19 3.65
N VAL A 56 0.01 8.75 4.47
CA VAL A 56 0.44 7.34 4.55
C VAL A 56 -0.73 6.44 4.94
N LYS A 57 -1.51 6.83 5.95
CA LYS A 57 -2.70 6.09 6.39
C LYS A 57 -3.79 6.05 5.30
N GLU A 58 -3.98 7.13 4.58
CA GLU A 58 -4.94 7.19 3.48
C GLU A 58 -4.54 6.25 2.33
N LEU A 59 -3.25 6.28 1.93
CA LEU A 59 -2.70 5.34 0.95
C LEU A 59 -2.86 3.89 1.40
N TRP A 60 -2.53 3.60 2.65
CA TRP A 60 -2.70 2.27 3.24
C TRP A 60 -4.12 1.74 3.07
N ILE A 61 -5.12 2.55 3.41
CA ILE A 61 -6.53 2.19 3.29
C ILE A 61 -6.90 1.92 1.82
N LEU A 62 -6.44 2.75 0.88
CA LEU A 62 -6.76 2.58 -0.54
C LEU A 62 -6.10 1.33 -1.13
N LEU A 63 -4.82 1.10 -0.85
CA LEU A 63 -4.13 -0.10 -1.32
C LEU A 63 -4.72 -1.37 -0.71
N THR A 64 -5.12 -1.33 0.57
CA THR A 64 -5.83 -2.44 1.20
C THR A 64 -7.15 -2.75 0.47
N LYS A 65 -7.88 -1.72 0.02
CA LYS A 65 -9.08 -1.94 -0.79
C LYS A 65 -8.77 -2.56 -2.14
N VAL A 66 -7.73 -2.08 -2.84
CA VAL A 66 -7.30 -2.69 -4.11
C VAL A 66 -6.93 -4.15 -3.90
N PHE A 67 -6.11 -4.45 -2.88
CA PHE A 67 -5.70 -5.80 -2.54
C PHE A 67 -6.88 -6.74 -2.26
N ILE A 68 -7.85 -6.30 -1.45
CA ILE A 68 -8.96 -7.16 -1.03
C ILE A 68 -10.02 -7.32 -2.14
N TYR A 69 -10.33 -6.25 -2.88
CA TYR A 69 -11.52 -6.17 -3.74
C TYR A 69 -11.23 -6.17 -5.24
N SER A 70 -9.98 -6.06 -5.68
CA SER A 70 -9.67 -6.20 -7.11
C SER A 70 -10.01 -7.60 -7.60
N ASP A 71 -10.49 -7.72 -8.83
CA ASP A 71 -10.72 -9.03 -9.46
C ASP A 71 -9.47 -9.53 -10.21
N THR A 72 -8.49 -8.66 -10.47
CA THR A 72 -7.25 -9.00 -11.18
C THR A 72 -6.14 -9.37 -10.19
N TYR A 73 -5.44 -10.48 -10.48
CA TYR A 73 -4.30 -10.93 -9.66
C TYR A 73 -3.19 -9.87 -9.62
N ASP A 74 -2.85 -9.28 -10.76
CA ASP A 74 -1.75 -8.30 -10.87
C ASP A 74 -1.97 -7.11 -9.94
N ASN A 75 -3.16 -6.51 -9.94
CA ASN A 75 -3.47 -5.41 -9.03
C ASN A 75 -3.40 -5.83 -7.55
N LYS A 76 -3.77 -7.07 -7.21
CA LYS A 76 -3.62 -7.57 -5.82
C LYS A 76 -2.15 -7.69 -5.45
N PHE A 77 -1.37 -8.30 -6.34
CA PHE A 77 0.05 -8.54 -6.14
C PHE A 77 0.82 -7.22 -6.03
N ASP A 78 0.60 -6.29 -6.94
CA ASP A 78 1.23 -4.96 -6.91
C ASP A 78 0.83 -4.19 -5.64
N ALA A 79 -0.45 -4.25 -5.26
CA ALA A 79 -0.94 -3.58 -4.06
C ALA A 79 -0.27 -4.12 -2.80
N ILE A 80 -0.20 -5.45 -2.61
CA ILE A 80 0.41 -6.02 -1.40
C ILE A 80 1.91 -5.74 -1.35
N PHE A 81 2.59 -5.77 -2.49
CA PHE A 81 4.02 -5.46 -2.57
C PHE A 81 4.31 -3.96 -2.30
N ALA A 82 3.43 -3.06 -2.74
CA ALA A 82 3.49 -1.65 -2.36
C ALA A 82 3.18 -1.43 -0.87
N MET A 83 2.21 -2.18 -0.33
CA MET A 83 1.84 -2.14 1.09
C MET A 83 3.01 -2.56 1.98
N ASP A 84 3.77 -3.60 1.62
CA ASP A 84 4.94 -4.02 2.39
C ASP A 84 5.97 -2.89 2.54
N ASN A 85 6.33 -2.23 1.43
CA ASN A 85 7.23 -1.07 1.45
C ASN A 85 6.71 0.08 2.32
N ILE A 86 5.40 0.37 2.23
CA ILE A 86 4.74 1.40 3.05
C ILE A 86 4.75 1.01 4.53
N TYR A 87 4.55 -0.27 4.85
CA TYR A 87 4.56 -0.78 6.23
C TYR A 87 5.95 -0.65 6.85
N LEU A 88 7.01 -1.03 6.13
CA LEU A 88 8.39 -0.85 6.57
C LEU A 88 8.71 0.64 6.79
N TYR A 89 8.28 1.52 5.89
CA TYR A 89 8.38 2.96 6.08
C TYR A 89 7.61 3.42 7.34
N SER A 90 6.35 3.00 7.51
CA SER A 90 5.53 3.44 8.64
C SER A 90 6.12 3.02 9.98
N ARG A 91 6.70 1.81 10.06
CA ARG A 91 7.44 1.32 11.24
C ARG A 91 8.61 2.23 11.58
N ARG A 92 9.46 2.57 10.61
CA ARG A 92 10.61 3.48 10.80
C ARG A 92 10.18 4.88 11.28
N GLN A 93 9.04 5.36 10.78
CA GLN A 93 8.51 6.68 11.12
C GLN A 93 7.54 6.70 12.31
N ASN A 94 7.37 5.58 13.03
CA ASN A 94 6.42 5.43 14.14
C ASN A 94 4.95 5.75 13.78
N ILE A 95 4.57 5.50 12.52
CA ILE A 95 3.20 5.67 12.03
C ILE A 95 2.45 4.36 12.24
N LYS A 96 1.42 4.38 13.08
CA LYS A 96 0.56 3.21 13.32
C LYS A 96 -0.44 3.04 12.17
N LEU A 97 -0.39 1.89 11.52
CA LEU A 97 -1.35 1.46 10.49
C LEU A 97 -2.34 0.45 11.09
N CYS A 98 -3.55 0.40 10.52
CA CYS A 98 -4.59 -0.55 10.96
C CYS A 98 -4.48 -1.83 10.13
N LEU A 99 -4.17 -2.96 10.78
CA LEU A 99 -3.95 -4.25 10.12
C LEU A 99 -5.20 -5.15 10.09
N LYS A 100 -6.30 -4.73 10.74
CA LYS A 100 -7.51 -5.56 10.94
C LYS A 100 -8.10 -6.18 9.67
N ASP A 101 -8.04 -5.46 8.55
CA ASP A 101 -8.61 -5.97 7.29
C ASP A 101 -7.69 -7.00 6.62
N LEU A 102 -6.37 -6.87 6.79
CA LEU A 102 -5.39 -7.88 6.40
C LEU A 102 -5.49 -9.13 7.27
N GLU A 103 -5.62 -8.96 8.59
CA GLU A 103 -5.83 -10.09 9.53
C GLU A 103 -7.05 -10.92 9.12
N LYS A 104 -8.20 -10.27 8.89
CA LYS A 104 -9.43 -10.92 8.40
C LYS A 104 -9.26 -11.55 7.03
N TRP A 105 -8.50 -10.92 6.14
CA TRP A 105 -8.21 -11.47 4.83
C TRP A 105 -7.40 -12.76 5.00
N ARG A 106 -6.35 -12.73 5.82
CA ARG A 106 -5.45 -13.86 6.05
C ARG A 106 -6.15 -15.07 6.69
N GLU A 107 -7.09 -14.85 7.62
CA GLU A 107 -7.91 -15.91 8.22
C GLU A 107 -8.76 -16.68 7.19
N LYS A 108 -9.13 -16.03 6.08
CA LYS A 108 -10.00 -16.60 5.04
C LYS A 108 -9.22 -17.20 3.87
N HIS A 109 -7.92 -16.91 3.77
CA HIS A 109 -7.10 -17.28 2.63
C HIS A 109 -5.97 -18.22 3.02
N ASN A 110 -5.69 -19.17 2.13
CA ASN A 110 -4.66 -20.18 2.28
C ASN A 110 -4.16 -20.61 0.88
N LYS A 111 -3.22 -21.55 0.84
CA LYS A 111 -2.57 -22.01 -0.42
C LYS A 111 -3.54 -22.59 -1.46
N ASN A 112 -4.80 -22.86 -1.09
CA ASN A 112 -5.82 -23.38 -2.03
C ASN A 112 -6.61 -22.27 -2.75
N ASN A 113 -6.58 -21.02 -2.28
CA ASN A 113 -7.42 -19.94 -2.82
C ASN A 113 -6.67 -18.63 -3.10
N THR A 114 -5.36 -18.60 -2.90
CA THR A 114 -4.45 -17.50 -3.27
C THR A 114 -3.06 -18.09 -3.56
N THR A 115 -2.14 -17.29 -4.09
CA THR A 115 -0.75 -17.73 -4.29
C THR A 115 0.05 -17.67 -2.99
N GLU A 116 1.11 -18.47 -2.92
CA GLU A 116 2.08 -18.47 -1.82
C GLU A 116 2.75 -17.10 -1.68
N GLU A 117 3.09 -16.43 -2.78
CA GLU A 117 3.77 -15.13 -2.75
C GLU A 117 2.92 -14.04 -2.06
N ILE A 118 1.60 -14.02 -2.31
CA ILE A 118 0.69 -13.09 -1.64
C ILE A 118 0.61 -13.42 -0.15
N LEU A 119 0.56 -14.72 0.21
CA LEU A 119 0.51 -15.14 1.61
C LEU A 119 1.77 -14.73 2.36
N GLU A 120 2.94 -14.91 1.76
CA GLU A 120 4.23 -14.50 2.31
C GLU A 120 4.26 -12.99 2.55
N CYS A 121 3.85 -12.17 1.58
CA CYS A 121 3.81 -10.71 1.77
C CYS A 121 2.85 -10.28 2.88
N VAL A 122 1.69 -10.94 3.01
CA VAL A 122 0.74 -10.65 4.09
C VAL A 122 1.31 -11.07 5.44
N ASP A 123 1.94 -12.25 5.51
CA ASP A 123 2.53 -12.78 6.73
C ASP A 123 3.69 -11.86 7.19
N ASP A 124 4.54 -11.38 6.29
CA ASP A 124 5.62 -10.42 6.59
C ASP A 124 5.10 -9.10 7.20
N ILE A 125 3.95 -8.61 6.74
CA ILE A 125 3.32 -7.41 7.30
C ILE A 125 2.72 -7.65 8.69
N LEU A 126 2.21 -8.86 8.95
CA LEU A 126 1.48 -9.20 10.19
C LEU A 126 2.39 -9.67 11.34
N ILE A 127 3.69 -9.87 11.09
CA ILE A 127 4.71 -10.22 12.10
C ILE A 127 5.16 -8.98 12.90
#